data_AF-A0A2S6H0V8-F1
#
_entry.id   AF-A0A2S6H0V8-F1
#
_cell.length_a   1.000
_cell.length_b   1.000
_cell.length_c   1.000
_cell.angle_alpha   90.00
_cell.angle_beta   90.00
_cell.angle_gamma   90.00
#
_symmetry.space_group_name_H-M   'P 1'
#
loop_
_entity.id
_entity.type
_entity.pdbx_description
1 polymer ?
#
loop_
_entity_poly.entity_id
_entity_poly.type
_entity_poly.pdbx_seq_one_letter_code
_entity_poly.pdbx_strand_id
1 'polypeptide(L)'
;MTMRRETRAVIVAVESPVGTVSTAVDELSAHLPTRDRPMICPLCSTEKWPCARFRAAADLAVSGDVRLEDLIPPDLRPRLWPSVRSGS
;
A
#
# COMPACT_ATOMS: atom_id res chain seq x y z
N MET A 1 10.98 -4.24 28.93
CA MET A 1 10.35 -2.90 28.94
C MET A 1 9.48 -2.80 27.69
N THR A 2 8.16 -2.82 27.82
CA THR A 2 7.24 -2.68 26.69
C THR A 2 7.15 -1.19 26.35
N MET A 3 7.73 -0.76 25.24
CA MET A 3 7.55 0.61 24.73
C MET A 3 6.06 0.82 24.46
N ARG A 4 5.40 1.70 25.22
CA ARG A 4 4.05 2.15 24.88
C ARG A 4 4.16 2.95 23.59
N ARG A 5 3.44 2.52 22.55
CA ARG A 5 3.26 3.34 21.34
C ARG A 5 2.43 4.56 21.75
N GLU A 6 2.97 5.75 21.52
CA GLU A 6 2.19 6.98 21.60
C GLU A 6 1.39 7.11 20.30
N THR A 7 0.07 7.11 20.40
CA THR A 7 -0.82 7.30 19.25
C THR A 7 -1.28 8.75 19.21
N ARG A 8 -1.09 9.41 18.06
CA ARG A 8 -1.62 10.76 17.77
C ARG A 8 -2.62 10.66 16.62
N ALA A 9 -3.76 11.31 16.77
CA ALA A 9 -4.79 11.40 15.73
C ALA A 9 -5.01 12.87 15.36
N VAL A 10 -5.17 13.14 14.07
CA VAL A 10 -5.45 14.47 13.53
C VAL A 10 -6.72 14.36 12.69
N ILE A 11 -7.66 15.28 12.87
CA ILE A 11 -8.87 15.37 12.06
C ILE A 11 -8.53 16.23 10.84
N VAL A 12 -8.71 15.67 9.65
CA VAL A 12 -8.48 16.36 8.37
C VAL A 12 -9.74 16.28 7.52
N ALA A 13 -9.98 17.29 6.70
CA ALA A 13 -11.06 17.22 5.71
C ALA A 13 -10.69 16.16 4.65
N VAL A 14 -11.65 15.33 4.25
CA VAL A 14 -11.44 14.25 3.27
C VAL A 14 -10.90 14.79 1.94
N GLU A 15 -11.39 15.96 1.52
CA GLU A 15 -11.01 16.62 0.25
C GLU A 15 -9.69 17.40 0.35
N SER A 16 -9.10 17.50 1.54
CA SER A 16 -7.78 18.11 1.67
C SER A 16 -6.70 17.21 1.05
N PRO A 17 -5.52 17.77 0.73
CA PRO A 17 -4.40 16.96 0.27
C PRO A 17 -4.06 15.81 1.24
N VAL A 18 -4.07 16.07 2.55
CA VAL A 18 -3.81 15.04 3.57
C VAL A 18 -4.93 13.99 3.61
N GLY A 19 -6.20 14.41 3.50
CA GLY A 19 -7.34 13.50 3.45
C GLY A 19 -7.32 12.57 2.23
N THR A 20 -6.93 13.11 1.08
CA THR A 20 -6.75 12.34 -0.16
C THR A 20 -5.65 11.30 -0.01
N VAL A 21 -4.48 11.67 0.52
CA VAL A 21 -3.37 10.75 0.76
C VAL A 21 -3.75 9.68 1.78
N SER A 22 -4.42 10.06 2.88
CA SER A 22 -4.91 9.09 3.88
C SER A 22 -5.84 8.06 3.25
N THR A 23 -6.79 8.51 2.43
CA THR A 23 -7.72 7.63 1.72
C THR A 23 -6.98 6.70 0.76
N ALA A 24 -5.94 7.18 0.07
CA ALA A 24 -5.11 6.37 -0.81
C ALA A 24 -4.31 5.30 -0.02
N VAL A 25 -3.79 5.63 1.15
CA VAL A 25 -3.11 4.67 2.04
C VAL A 25 -4.07 3.59 2.53
N ASP A 26 -5.28 3.98 2.95
CA ASP A 26 -6.32 3.04 3.39
C ASP A 26 -6.75 2.10 2.25
N GLU A 27 -7.04 2.65 1.07
CA GLU A 27 -7.41 1.87 -0.12
C GLU A 27 -6.28 0.91 -0.48
N LEU A 28 -5.03 1.40 -0.62
CA LEU A 28 -3.87 0.57 -0.94
C LEU A 28 -3.72 -0.59 0.05
N SER A 29 -3.82 -0.30 1.35
CA SER A 29 -3.65 -1.28 2.43
C SER A 29 -4.74 -2.34 2.38
N ALA A 30 -5.98 -1.95 2.06
CA ALA A 30 -7.11 -2.86 1.97
C ALA A 30 -7.00 -3.84 0.80
N HIS A 31 -6.25 -3.50 -0.25
CA HIS A 31 -5.97 -4.39 -1.38
C HIS A 31 -4.72 -5.27 -1.19
N LEU A 32 -4.02 -5.18 -0.06
CA LEU A 32 -2.86 -6.03 0.20
C LEU A 32 -3.30 -7.50 0.37
N PRO A 33 -2.64 -8.44 -0.34
CA PRO A 33 -2.93 -9.85 -0.17
C PRO A 33 -2.45 -10.35 1.20
N THR A 34 -3.06 -11.43 1.67
CA THR A 34 -2.59 -12.14 2.85
C THR A 34 -1.35 -12.97 2.53
N ARG A 35 -0.56 -13.30 3.56
CA ARG A 35 0.68 -14.09 3.41
C ARG A 35 0.46 -15.47 2.77
N ASP A 36 -0.68 -16.11 3.04
CA ASP A 36 -1.03 -17.41 2.47
C ASP A 36 -1.47 -17.33 1.00
N ARG A 37 -1.92 -16.15 0.54
CA ARG A 37 -2.44 -15.93 -0.82
C ARG A 37 -1.86 -14.66 -1.44
N PRO A 38 -0.53 -14.58 -1.65
CA PRO A 38 0.17 -13.36 -2.09
C PRO A 38 -0.15 -12.92 -3.53
N MET A 39 -1.05 -13.64 -4.21
CA MET A 39 -1.48 -13.40 -5.59
C MET A 39 -2.93 -12.97 -5.70
N ILE A 40 -3.71 -13.00 -4.61
CA ILE A 40 -5.16 -12.76 -4.66
C ILE A 40 -5.45 -11.46 -3.92
N CYS A 41 -6.07 -10.51 -4.60
CA CYS A 41 -6.60 -9.33 -3.93
C CYS A 41 -7.82 -9.73 -3.07
N PRO A 42 -7.85 -9.40 -1.77
CA PRO A 42 -8.94 -9.79 -0.88
C PRO A 42 -10.26 -9.10 -1.20
N LEU A 43 -10.22 -7.91 -1.82
CA LEU A 43 -11.42 -7.14 -2.15
C LEU A 43 -11.94 -7.39 -3.57
N CYS A 44 -11.05 -7.59 -4.55
CA CYS A 44 -11.47 -7.83 -5.93
C CYS A 44 -11.94 -9.28 -6.14
N SER A 45 -11.42 -10.25 -5.36
CA SER A 45 -11.70 -11.69 -5.39
C SER A 45 -11.39 -12.44 -6.70
N THR A 46 -11.47 -11.77 -7.86
CA THR A 46 -11.25 -12.34 -9.20
C THR A 46 -9.98 -11.82 -9.88
N GLU A 47 -9.42 -10.71 -9.40
CA GLU A 47 -8.19 -10.12 -9.92
C GLU A 47 -6.96 -10.60 -9.15
N LYS A 48 -5.88 -10.87 -9.90
CA LYS A 48 -4.57 -11.10 -9.30
C LYS A 48 -4.03 -9.79 -8.73
N TRP A 49 -3.40 -9.87 -7.57
CA TRP A 49 -2.64 -8.75 -7.03
C TRP A 49 -1.29 -8.62 -7.78
N PRO A 50 -0.84 -7.39 -8.10
CA PRO A 50 -1.48 -6.09 -7.85
C PRO A 50 -2.63 -5.77 -8.82
N CYS A 51 -3.82 -5.51 -8.25
CA CYS A 51 -5.03 -5.15 -9.00
C CYS A 51 -5.03 -3.68 -9.41
N ALA A 52 -5.96 -3.29 -10.29
CA ALA A 52 -6.03 -1.92 -10.80
C ALA A 52 -6.27 -0.87 -9.69
N ARG A 53 -7.13 -1.20 -8.71
CA ARG A 53 -7.43 -0.32 -7.56
C ARG A 53 -6.22 -0.10 -6.67
N PHE A 54 -5.45 -1.16 -6.40
CA PHE A 54 -4.18 -1.06 -5.68
C PHE A 54 -3.21 -0.12 -6.41
N ARG A 55 -3.06 -0.26 -7.74
CA ARG A 55 -2.16 0.59 -8.53
C ARG A 55 -2.56 2.04 -8.50
N ALA A 56 -3.85 2.34 -8.70
CA ALA A 56 -4.36 3.71 -8.64
C ALA A 56 -4.13 4.35 -7.26
N ALA A 57 -4.36 3.60 -6.17
CA ALA A 57 -4.09 4.06 -4.82
C ALA A 57 -2.58 4.26 -4.55
N ALA A 58 -1.73 3.37 -5.08
CA ALA A 58 -0.29 3.49 -4.99
C ALA A 58 0.25 4.74 -5.70
N ASP A 59 -0.26 5.05 -6.89
CA ASP A 59 0.13 6.25 -7.64
C ASP A 59 -0.27 7.53 -6.87
N LEU A 60 -1.47 7.55 -6.28
CA LEU A 60 -1.92 8.66 -5.43
C LEU A 60 -1.05 8.81 -4.17
N ALA A 61 -0.72 7.71 -3.50
CA ALA A 61 0.15 7.74 -2.33
C ALA A 61 1.55 8.27 -2.67
N VAL A 62 2.14 7.82 -3.78
CA VAL A 62 3.44 8.32 -4.28
C VAL A 62 3.37 9.80 -4.64
N SER A 63 2.27 10.27 -5.24
CA SER A 63 2.08 11.70 -5.52
C SER A 63 2.01 12.57 -4.27
N GLY A 64 1.69 11.97 -3.12
CA GLY A 64 1.73 12.59 -1.79
C GLY A 64 3.00 12.31 -1.00
N ASP A 65 4.11 11.96 -1.68
CA ASP A 65 5.42 11.65 -1.11
C ASP A 65 5.43 10.46 -0.13
N VAL A 66 4.42 9.58 -0.20
CA VAL A 66 4.40 8.35 0.59
C VAL A 66 5.23 7.27 -0.09
N ARG A 67 6.22 6.77 0.63
CA ARG A 67 7.09 5.69 0.20
C ARG A 67 6.35 4.35 0.29
N LEU A 68 6.13 3.70 -0.84
CA LEU A 68 5.41 2.42 -0.89
C LEU A 68 6.14 1.34 -0.10
N GLU A 69 7.47 1.34 -0.04
CA GLU A 69 8.23 0.40 0.77
C GLU A 69 7.86 0.46 2.26
N ASP A 70 7.40 1.58 2.77
CA ASP A 70 6.98 1.72 4.17
C ASP A 70 5.60 1.09 4.42
N LEU A 71 4.79 0.93 3.37
CA LEU A 71 3.44 0.36 3.43
C LEU A 71 3.40 -1.12 3.00
N ILE A 72 4.26 -1.52 2.06
CA ILE A 72 4.24 -2.87 1.48
C ILE A 72 5.10 -3.83 2.30
N PRO A 73 4.51 -4.93 2.83
CA PRO A 73 5.24 -6.00 3.49
C PRO A 73 6.43 -6.51 2.65
N PRO A 74 7.62 -6.75 3.25
CA PRO A 74 8.83 -7.16 2.54
C PRO A 74 8.64 -8.35 1.58
N ASP A 75 7.80 -9.31 1.95
CA ASP A 75 7.48 -10.52 1.19
C ASP A 75 6.66 -10.26 -0.10
N LEU A 76 5.98 -9.11 -0.17
CA LEU A 76 5.20 -8.71 -1.35
C LEU A 76 5.99 -7.81 -2.31
N ARG A 77 7.06 -7.18 -1.84
CA ARG A 77 7.88 -6.22 -2.62
C ARG A 77 8.44 -6.79 -3.93
N PRO A 78 8.96 -8.04 -3.99
CA PRO A 78 9.50 -8.59 -5.24
C PRO A 78 8.49 -8.68 -6.39
N ARG A 79 7.19 -8.64 -6.09
CA ARG A 79 6.12 -8.67 -7.10
C ARG A 79 5.83 -7.29 -7.69
N LEU A 80 6.11 -6.23 -6.95
CA LEU A 80 5.93 -4.84 -7.41
C LEU A 80 7.17 -4.34 -8.14
N TRP A 81 8.34 -4.69 -7.62
CA TRP A 81 9.64 -4.31 -8.16
C TRP A 81 10.43 -5.57 -8.49
N PRO A 82 10.05 -6.32 -9.54
CA PRO A 82 10.84 -7.46 -9.96
C PRO A 82 12.25 -6.97 -10.26
N SER A 83 13.23 -7.48 -9.51
CA SER A 83 14.63 -7.11 -9.69
C SER A 83 15.00 -7.46 -11.13
N VAL A 84 15.23 -6.44 -11.96
CA VAL A 84 15.89 -6.66 -13.25
C VAL A 84 17.26 -7.21 -12.91
N ARG A 85 17.49 -8.50 -13.15
CA ARG A 85 18.86 -9.00 -13.28
C ARG A 85 19.44 -8.25 -14.46
N SER A 86 20.24 -7.22 -14.19
CA SER A 86 21.18 -6.66 -15.16
C SER A 86 22.10 -7.80 -15.58
N GLY A 87 21.77 -8.45 -16.70
CA GLY A 87 22.66 -9.38 -17.38
C GLY A 87 23.83 -8.58 -17.95
N SER A 88 25.03 -8.98 -17.55
CA SER A 88 26.30 -8.59 -18.15
C SER A 88 26.42 -9.04 -19.60
#